data_AF-A0A085YY03-F1
#
_entry.id   AF-A0A085YY03-F1
#
_cell.length_a   1.000
_cell.length_b   1.000
_cell.length_c   1.000
_cell.angle_alpha   90.00
_cell.angle_beta   90.00
_cell.angle_gamma   90.00
#
_symmetry.space_group_name_H-M   'P 1'
#
loop_
_entity.id
_entity.type
_entity.pdbx_description
1 polymer ?
#
loop_
_entity_poly.entity_id
_entity_poly.type
_entity_poly.pdbx_seq_one_letter_code
_entity_poly.pdbx_strand_id
1 'polypeptide(L)'
;MKKLFLTLLILISIFTFAQQTDKEAYIKKESIGGKLDFTKRIEEKYKDAPFIRFGDTLYNKKDFAILFWAANVRALGIESFDQAVKLWEETYKRGLTEPETKALKTGFEAKF
;
A
#
# COMPACT_ATOMS: atom_id res chain seq x y z
N MET A 1 -32.81 26.34 -0.56
CA MET A 1 -31.95 25.41 -1.34
C MET A 1 -30.47 25.48 -0.93
N LYS A 2 -29.83 26.65 -0.84
CA LYS A 2 -28.41 26.78 -0.41
C LYS A 2 -28.07 26.10 0.93
N LYS A 3 -28.91 26.24 1.96
CA LYS A 3 -28.68 25.63 3.29
C LYS A 3 -28.73 24.10 3.27
N LEU A 4 -29.62 23.51 2.45
CA LEU A 4 -29.75 22.05 2.30
C LEU A 4 -28.56 21.44 1.53
N PHE A 5 -28.05 22.18 0.54
CA PHE A 5 -26.87 21.81 -0.24
C PHE A 5 -25.59 21.84 0.61
N LEU A 6 -25.46 22.85 1.49
CA LEU A 6 -24.34 22.97 2.41
C LEU A 6 -24.32 21.83 3.43
N THR A 7 -25.48 21.46 4.00
CA THR A 7 -25.58 20.32 4.92
C THR A 7 -25.28 18.99 4.23
N LEU A 8 -25.66 18.82 2.95
CA LEU A 8 -25.35 17.62 2.17
C LEU A 8 -23.84 17.47 1.94
N LEU A 9 -23.15 18.57 1.58
CA LEU A 9 -21.69 18.57 1.38
C LEU A 9 -20.93 18.20 2.65
N ILE A 10 -21.36 18.73 3.80
CA ILE A 10 -20.74 18.41 5.10
C ILE A 10 -20.88 16.92 5.41
N LEU A 11 -22.09 16.34 5.23
CA LEU A 11 -22.31 14.92 5.48
C LEU A 11 -21.41 14.05 4.58
N ILE A 12 -21.34 14.35 3.28
CA ILE A 12 -20.50 13.58 2.33
C ILE A 12 -19.03 13.57 2.79
N SER A 13 -18.49 14.73 3.19
CA SER A 13 -17.09 14.83 3.62
C SER A 13 -16.76 14.00 4.88
N ILE A 14 -17.70 13.89 5.82
CA ILE A 14 -17.53 13.10 7.06
C ILE A 14 -17.52 11.60 6.72
N PHE A 15 -18.45 11.14 5.86
CA PHE A 15 -18.52 9.74 5.46
C PHE A 15 -17.26 9.31 4.69
N THR A 16 -16.75 10.14 3.77
CA THR A 16 -15.51 9.83 3.04
C THR A 16 -14.30 9.72 3.96
N PHE A 17 -14.22 10.58 4.98
CA PHE A 17 -13.10 10.56 5.92
C PHE A 17 -13.10 9.32 6.83
N ALA A 18 -14.29 8.93 7.33
CA ALA A 18 -14.44 7.71 8.13
C ALA A 18 -14.04 6.47 7.32
N GLN A 19 -14.54 6.34 6.09
CA GLN A 19 -14.21 5.22 5.22
C GLN A 19 -12.70 5.16 4.90
N GLN A 20 -12.04 6.31 4.74
CA GLN A 20 -10.59 6.35 4.52
C GLN A 20 -9.81 5.88 5.75
N THR A 21 -10.24 6.32 6.94
CA THR A 21 -9.62 5.92 8.20
C THR A 21 -9.73 4.40 8.41
N ASP A 22 -10.88 3.81 8.08
CA ASP A 22 -11.10 2.36 8.19
C ASP A 22 -10.17 1.56 7.25
N LYS A 23 -9.98 2.04 6.01
CA LYS A 23 -9.04 1.42 5.06
C LYS A 23 -7.61 1.46 5.58
N GLU A 24 -7.15 2.61 6.07
CA GLU A 24 -5.79 2.75 6.61
C GLU A 24 -5.58 1.87 7.84
N ALA A 25 -6.56 1.81 8.75
CA ALA A 25 -6.50 0.94 9.92
C ALA A 25 -6.43 -0.55 9.53
N TYR A 26 -7.25 -0.97 8.55
CA TYR A 26 -7.20 -2.31 7.98
C TYR A 26 -5.82 -2.62 7.39
N ILE A 27 -5.28 -1.72 6.57
CA ILE A 27 -3.96 -1.90 5.95
C ILE A 27 -2.89 -2.06 7.03
N LYS A 28 -2.84 -1.16 8.02
CA LYS A 28 -1.86 -1.24 9.12
C LYS A 28 -1.93 -2.57 9.86
N LYS A 29 -3.15 -3.03 10.18
CA LYS A 29 -3.38 -4.30 10.86
C LYS A 29 -2.91 -5.50 10.03
N GLU A 30 -3.19 -5.52 8.73
CA GLU A 30 -2.93 -6.68 7.89
C GLU A 30 -1.52 -6.74 7.30
N SER A 31 -0.73 -5.66 7.44
CA SER A 31 0.62 -5.53 6.86
C SER A 31 1.71 -6.31 7.60
N ILE A 32 1.48 -6.66 8.88
CA ILE A 32 2.43 -7.43 9.69
C ILE A 32 1.72 -8.69 10.19
N GLY A 33 2.13 -9.85 9.69
CA GLY A 33 1.53 -11.15 10.03
C GLY A 33 0.12 -11.38 9.48
N GLY A 34 -0.46 -10.41 8.77
CA GLY A 34 -1.81 -10.49 8.21
C GLY A 34 -1.83 -10.76 6.70
N LYS A 35 -2.96 -10.42 6.06
CA LYS A 35 -3.20 -10.70 4.63
C LYS A 35 -2.31 -9.90 3.67
N LEU A 36 -1.80 -8.75 4.11
CA LEU A 36 -0.91 -7.89 3.34
C LEU A 36 0.57 -8.14 3.67
N ASP A 37 0.88 -9.06 4.59
CA ASP A 37 2.26 -9.51 4.80
C ASP A 37 2.65 -10.56 3.75
N PHE A 38 3.32 -10.10 2.70
CA PHE A 38 3.74 -10.95 1.58
C PHE A 38 5.10 -11.63 1.80
N THR A 39 5.81 -11.32 2.90
CA THR A 39 7.19 -11.72 3.12
C THR A 39 7.36 -13.25 3.02
N LYS A 40 6.56 -14.01 3.79
CA LYS A 40 6.63 -15.48 3.78
C LYS A 40 6.20 -16.08 2.44
N ARG A 41 5.13 -15.56 1.84
CA ARG A 41 4.62 -16.07 0.56
C ARG A 41 5.63 -15.90 -0.57
N ILE A 42 6.33 -14.78 -0.59
CA ILE A 42 7.37 -14.50 -1.57
C ILE A 42 8.61 -15.36 -1.29
N GLU A 43 9.00 -15.49 -0.02
CA GLU A 43 10.13 -16.35 0.36
C GLU A 43 9.90 -17.79 -0.09
N GLU A 44 8.71 -18.34 0.15
CA GLU A 44 8.35 -19.70 -0.25
C GLU A 44 8.25 -19.86 -1.76
N LYS A 45 7.54 -18.95 -2.44
CA LYS A 45 7.31 -19.01 -3.90
C LYS A 45 8.60 -18.88 -4.69
N TYR A 46 9.55 -18.08 -4.21
CA TYR A 46 10.81 -17.79 -4.88
C TYR A 46 12.02 -18.31 -4.10
N LYS A 47 11.85 -19.39 -3.32
CA LYS A 47 12.89 -19.91 -2.41
C LYS A 47 14.25 -20.10 -3.09
N ASP A 48 14.25 -20.65 -4.32
CA ASP A 48 15.45 -21.00 -5.08
C ASP A 48 15.94 -19.85 -6.00
N ALA A 49 15.25 -18.71 -6.00
CA ALA A 49 15.56 -17.55 -6.83
C ALA A 49 16.26 -16.46 -6.00
N PRO A 50 17.48 -16.03 -6.34
CA PRO A 50 18.15 -14.93 -5.65
C PRO A 50 17.48 -13.57 -5.92
N PHE A 51 16.88 -13.43 -7.11
CA PHE A 51 16.17 -12.23 -7.55
C PHE A 51 14.88 -12.59 -8.28
N ILE A 52 13.94 -11.66 -8.27
CA ILE A 52 12.64 -11.78 -8.91
C ILE A 52 12.54 -10.70 -9.99
N ARG A 53 12.29 -11.10 -11.23
CA ARG A 53 12.12 -10.18 -12.36
C ARG A 53 10.70 -9.64 -12.40
N PHE A 54 10.58 -8.32 -12.50
CA PHE A 54 9.31 -7.64 -12.77
C PHE A 54 9.54 -6.50 -13.76
N GLY A 55 9.00 -6.65 -14.97
CA GLY A 55 9.41 -5.84 -16.12
C GLY A 55 10.90 -6.00 -16.40
N ASP A 56 11.61 -4.87 -16.44
CA ASP A 56 13.05 -4.80 -16.71
C ASP A 56 13.91 -4.69 -15.44
N THR A 57 13.29 -4.75 -14.25
CA THR A 57 14.00 -4.63 -12.97
C THR A 57 14.05 -5.98 -12.25
N LEU A 58 15.19 -6.24 -11.61
CA LEU A 58 15.39 -7.37 -10.69
C LEU A 58 15.27 -6.87 -9.24
N TYR A 59 14.40 -7.51 -8.47
CA TYR A 59 14.17 -7.20 -7.06
C TYR A 59 14.69 -8.33 -6.19
N ASN A 60 15.28 -8.00 -5.04
CA ASN A 60 15.40 -8.99 -3.97
C ASN A 60 14.00 -9.29 -3.40
N LYS A 61 13.88 -10.37 -2.62
CA LYS A 61 12.59 -10.83 -2.07
C LYS A 61 11.90 -9.80 -1.18
N LYS A 62 12.67 -9.06 -0.38
CA LYS A 62 12.16 -8.00 0.51
C LYS A 62 11.52 -6.87 -0.30
N ASP A 63 12.23 -6.35 -1.29
CA ASP A 63 11.75 -5.24 -2.12
C ASP A 63 10.55 -5.69 -2.98
N PHE A 64 10.57 -6.94 -3.46
CA PHE A 64 9.42 -7.51 -4.17
C PHE A 64 8.17 -7.64 -3.28
N ALA A 65 8.34 -7.89 -1.98
CA ALA A 65 7.23 -7.89 -1.02
C ALA A 65 6.63 -6.49 -0.84
N ILE A 66 7.47 -5.45 -0.81
CA ILE A 66 7.01 -4.06 -0.75
C ILE A 66 6.28 -3.67 -2.05
N LEU A 67 6.76 -4.11 -3.21
CA LEU A 67 6.07 -3.93 -4.49
C LEU A 67 4.66 -4.56 -4.45
N PHE A 68 4.56 -5.83 -4.04
CA PHE A 68 3.27 -6.52 -3.91
C PHE A 68 2.34 -5.84 -2.90
N TRP A 69 2.90 -5.38 -1.78
CA TRP A 69 2.17 -4.62 -0.78
C TRP A 69 1.56 -3.34 -1.37
N ALA A 70 2.36 -2.53 -2.06
CA ALA A 70 1.92 -1.26 -2.62
C ALA A 70 0.80 -1.41 -3.65
N ALA A 71 0.90 -2.46 -4.48
CA ALA A 71 -0.13 -2.81 -5.45
C ALA A 71 -1.48 -3.12 -4.79
N ASN A 72 -1.46 -3.93 -3.73
CA ASN A 72 -2.67 -4.30 -3.00
C ASN A 72 -3.23 -3.11 -2.22
N VAL A 73 -2.37 -2.26 -1.66
CA VAL A 73 -2.76 -1.03 -0.97
C VAL A 73 -3.47 -0.05 -1.91
N ARG A 74 -2.98 0.11 -3.14
CA ARG A 74 -3.69 0.88 -4.16
C ARG A 74 -5.04 0.25 -4.50
N ALA A 75 -5.09 -1.08 -4.67
CA ALA A 75 -6.34 -1.79 -4.96
C ALA A 75 -7.38 -1.66 -3.84
N LEU A 76 -6.94 -1.46 -2.59
CA LEU A 76 -7.79 -1.16 -1.43
C LEU A 76 -8.29 0.30 -1.37
N GLY A 77 -7.88 1.13 -2.35
CA GLY A 77 -8.37 2.50 -2.51
C GLY A 77 -7.54 3.55 -1.79
N ILE A 78 -6.23 3.32 -1.60
CA ILE A 78 -5.27 4.40 -1.36
C ILE A 78 -4.94 5.07 -2.70
N GLU A 79 -5.18 6.37 -2.79
CA GLU A 79 -5.23 7.08 -4.08
C GLU A 79 -3.91 7.75 -4.46
N SER A 80 -3.04 8.02 -3.48
CA SER A 80 -1.75 8.69 -3.73
C SER A 80 -0.55 7.88 -3.26
N PHE A 81 0.54 8.03 -3.99
CA PHE A 81 1.81 7.40 -3.66
C PHE A 81 2.35 7.89 -2.31
N ASP A 82 2.27 9.20 -2.05
CA ASP A 82 2.72 9.80 -0.79
C ASP A 82 1.97 9.24 0.43
N GLN A 83 0.66 8.99 0.27
CA GLN A 83 -0.13 8.33 1.31
C GLN A 83 0.29 6.88 1.53
N ALA A 84 0.58 6.13 0.45
CA ALA A 84 1.09 4.77 0.56
C ALA A 84 2.46 4.71 1.25
N VAL A 85 3.36 5.65 0.95
CA VAL A 85 4.66 5.81 1.62
C VAL A 85 4.46 6.07 3.11
N LYS A 86 3.66 7.08 3.46
CA LYS A 86 3.38 7.42 4.86
C LYS A 86 2.78 6.24 5.62
N LEU A 87 1.82 5.55 5.00
CA LEU A 87 1.16 4.39 5.58
C LEU A 87 2.16 3.26 5.86
N TRP A 88 3.06 3.00 4.92
CA TRP A 88 4.12 2.01 5.08
C TRP A 88 5.06 2.39 6.24
N GLU A 89 5.56 3.62 6.27
CA GLU A 89 6.50 4.07 7.32
C GLU A 89 5.86 4.06 8.72
N GLU A 90 4.57 4.43 8.81
CA GLU A 90 3.81 4.34 10.05
C GLU A 90 3.58 2.91 10.51
N THR A 91 3.40 1.96 9.59
CA THR A 91 3.26 0.54 9.91
C THR A 91 4.57 -0.05 10.40
N TYR A 92 5.67 0.17 9.68
CA TYR A 92 6.96 -0.47 9.95
C TYR A 92 7.88 0.36 10.88
N LYS A 93 7.43 1.55 11.31
CA LYS A 93 8.12 2.45 12.25
C LYS A 93 9.54 2.82 11.81
N ARG A 94 9.77 2.91 10.50
CA ARG A 94 11.02 3.34 9.90
C ARG A 94 10.79 3.93 8.51
N GLY A 95 11.74 4.74 8.05
CA GLY A 95 11.75 5.23 6.68
C GLY A 95 12.08 4.15 5.66
N LEU A 96 11.61 4.35 4.42
CA LEU A 96 12.03 3.55 3.27
C LEU A 96 13.44 3.94 2.82
N THR A 97 14.22 2.93 2.44
CA THR A 97 15.46 3.14 1.67
C THR A 97 15.14 3.41 0.20
N GLU A 98 16.07 3.99 -0.55
CA GLU A 98 15.85 4.31 -1.97
C GLU A 98 15.40 3.09 -2.81
N PRO A 99 16.00 1.87 -2.69
CA PRO A 99 15.50 0.69 -3.38
C PRO A 99 14.06 0.32 -3.00
N GLU A 100 13.72 0.42 -1.71
CA GLU A 100 12.38 0.11 -1.21
C GLU A 100 11.35 1.14 -1.70
N THR A 101 11.70 2.43 -1.74
CA THR A 101 10.84 3.48 -2.32
C THR A 101 10.58 3.21 -3.80
N LYS A 102 11.59 2.80 -4.57
CA LYS A 102 11.43 2.45 -5.99
C LYS A 102 10.53 1.23 -6.17
N ALA A 103 10.67 0.22 -5.31
CA ALA A 103 9.81 -0.96 -5.33
C ALA A 103 8.35 -0.62 -4.98
N LEU A 104 8.15 0.19 -3.93
CA LEU A 104 6.83 0.69 -3.54
C LEU A 104 6.19 1.46 -4.71
N LYS A 105 6.93 2.38 -5.33
CA LYS A 105 6.44 3.17 -6.47
C LYS A 105 6.04 2.28 -7.63
N THR A 106 6.90 1.32 -8.00
CA THR A 106 6.63 0.36 -9.08
C THR A 106 5.34 -0.41 -8.79
N GLY A 107 5.16 -0.90 -7.56
CA GLY A 107 3.97 -1.65 -7.17
C GLY A 107 2.71 -0.79 -7.14
N PHE A 108 2.82 0.45 -6.66
CA PHE A 108 1.71 1.39 -6.64
C PHE A 108 1.27 1.78 -8.06
N GLU A 109 2.19 2.01 -8.98
CA GLU A 109 1.87 2.41 -10.35
C GLU A 109 1.47 1.22 -11.24
N ALA A 110 1.83 0.00 -10.85
CA ALA A 110 1.47 -1.20 -11.58
C ALA A 110 -0.06 -1.37 -11.67
N LYS A 111 -0.52 -1.74 -12.86
CA LYS A 111 -1.88 -2.22 -13.09
C LYS A 111 -1.81 -3.75 -13.04
N PHE A 112 -2.22 -4.32 -11.91
CA PHE A 112 -2.41 -5.77 -11.78
C PHE A 112 -3.80 -6.17 -12.29
#